data_AF-A0A1G0K9E8-F1
#
_entry.id   AF-A0A1G0K9E8-F1
#
_cell.length_a   1.000
_cell.length_b   1.000
_cell.length_c   1.000
_cell.angle_alpha   90.00
_cell.angle_beta   90.00
_cell.angle_gamma   90.00
#
_symmetry.space_group_name_H-M   'P 1'
#
loop_
_entity.id
_entity.type
_entity.pdbx_description
1 polymer ?
#
loop_
_entity_poly.entity_id
_entity_poly.type
_entity_poly.pdbx_seq_one_letter_code
_entity_poly.pdbx_strand_id
1 'polypeptide(L)'
;MLGPPVAAAESDTAGGAQSMTVIGGDASARDCFNAASIAARRDYSDPKSVASCTHALEHSRLTDRDRIATFVNRGILYLAQRELDRAAADFDAAIGMNPASGEVFVDRGNIAYMRRSYDAAISDYTRAVELGLEMDHIAYFNRAMAYEHLRNFDGAKADYRRALELEPQWFMPRVRLDSLMQASAAQPAAGAER
;
A
#
# COMPACT_ATOMS: atom_id res chain seq x y z
N MET A 1 18.40 7.57 39.17
CA MET A 1 18.50 8.25 37.87
C MET A 1 18.04 7.27 36.81
N LEU A 2 16.77 7.38 36.40
CA LEU A 2 16.18 6.59 35.32
C LEU A 2 16.53 7.29 34.01
N GLY A 3 17.22 6.58 33.12
CA GLY A 3 17.55 7.09 31.78
C GLY A 3 16.27 7.35 30.97
N PRO A 4 16.32 8.24 29.97
CA PRO A 4 15.15 8.55 29.15
C PRO A 4 14.71 7.29 28.37
N PRO A 5 13.40 7.11 28.14
CA PRO A 5 12.89 6.01 27.34
C PRO A 5 13.39 6.13 25.90
N VAL A 6 13.90 5.03 25.37
CA VAL A 6 14.24 4.84 23.96
C VAL A 6 12.98 5.17 23.14
N ALA A 7 13.07 6.18 22.28
CA ALA A 7 12.01 6.54 21.36
C ALA A 7 11.59 5.31 20.56
N ALA A 8 10.31 4.95 20.67
CA ALA A 8 9.69 3.95 19.83
C ALA A 8 9.92 4.33 18.37
N ALA A 9 10.42 3.38 17.58
CA ALA A 9 10.47 3.52 16.14
C ALA A 9 9.04 3.79 15.64
N GLU A 10 8.79 5.00 15.17
CA GLU A 10 7.52 5.37 14.55
C GLU A 10 7.32 4.45 13.34
N SER A 11 6.21 3.71 13.34
CA SER A 11 5.87 2.81 12.24
C SER A 11 5.54 3.64 11.01
N ASP A 12 6.50 3.74 10.08
CA ASP A 12 6.32 4.20 8.69
C ASP A 12 5.47 3.18 7.91
N THR A 13 4.24 2.91 8.38
CA THR A 13 3.29 2.09 7.64
C THR A 13 2.63 2.97 6.59
N ALA A 14 2.94 2.69 5.32
CA ALA A 14 2.14 3.14 4.19
C ALA A 14 0.65 2.95 4.51
N GLY A 15 -0.18 3.97 4.24
CA GLY A 15 -1.62 3.87 4.44
C GLY A 15 -2.14 2.78 3.50
N GLY A 16 -2.66 1.67 4.05
CA GLY A 16 -3.09 0.55 3.23
C GLY A 16 -4.43 0.83 2.56
N ALA A 17 -4.47 0.96 1.24
CA ALA A 17 -5.69 0.72 0.49
C ALA A 17 -5.80 -0.79 0.31
N GLN A 18 -6.73 -1.44 1.01
CA GLN A 18 -6.87 -2.90 0.97
C GLN A 18 -8.01 -3.28 0.05
N SER A 19 -7.64 -3.88 -1.07
CA SER A 19 -8.51 -4.34 -2.16
C SER A 19 -9.31 -5.59 -1.76
N MET A 20 -10.25 -5.47 -0.83
CA MET A 20 -11.12 -6.60 -0.45
C MET A 20 -12.20 -6.82 -1.53
N THR A 21 -12.06 -7.88 -2.33
CA THR A 21 -13.06 -8.24 -3.34
C THR A 21 -13.90 -9.44 -2.89
N VAL A 22 -15.22 -9.26 -2.85
CA VAL A 22 -16.21 -10.30 -2.48
C VAL A 22 -16.15 -11.46 -3.47
N ILE A 23 -15.97 -12.68 -2.95
CA ILE A 23 -15.90 -13.91 -3.76
C ILE A 23 -17.25 -14.65 -3.79
N GLY A 24 -17.75 -14.93 -4.98
CA GLY A 24 -18.87 -15.84 -5.25
C GLY A 24 -18.36 -17.26 -5.53
N GLY A 25 -17.79 -17.93 -4.53
CA GLY A 25 -17.11 -19.22 -4.70
C GLY A 25 -17.49 -20.30 -3.68
N ASP A 26 -16.81 -21.45 -3.77
CA ASP A 26 -16.94 -22.54 -2.81
C ASP A 26 -16.40 -22.15 -1.41
N ALA A 27 -16.43 -23.09 -0.46
CA ALA A 27 -16.07 -22.81 0.92
C ALA A 27 -14.63 -22.27 1.06
N SER A 28 -13.69 -22.81 0.28
CA SER A 28 -12.28 -22.42 0.36
C SER A 28 -12.05 -20.97 -0.05
N ALA A 29 -12.73 -20.52 -1.11
CA ALA A 29 -12.60 -19.15 -1.57
C ALA A 29 -13.23 -18.15 -0.58
N ARG A 30 -14.34 -18.52 0.06
CA ARG A 30 -14.96 -17.71 1.13
C ARG A 30 -14.08 -17.63 2.37
N ASP A 31 -13.46 -18.74 2.77
CA ASP A 31 -12.53 -18.78 3.90
C ASP A 31 -11.28 -17.93 3.63
N CYS A 32 -10.75 -17.99 2.41
CA CYS A 32 -9.67 -17.14 1.94
C CYS A 32 -10.02 -15.64 2.09
N PHE A 33 -11.19 -15.23 1.58
CA PHE A 33 -11.66 -13.85 1.71
C PHE A 33 -11.77 -13.41 3.17
N ASN A 34 -12.44 -14.21 4.02
CA ASN A 34 -12.62 -13.88 5.43
C ASN A 34 -11.28 -13.71 6.15
N ALA A 35 -10.32 -14.57 5.87
CA ALA A 35 -8.99 -14.48 6.46
C ALA A 35 -8.24 -13.23 6.00
N ALA A 36 -8.28 -12.92 4.69
CA ALA A 36 -7.68 -11.70 4.15
C ALA A 36 -8.30 -10.44 4.78
N SER A 37 -9.63 -10.40 4.96
CA SER A 37 -10.32 -9.30 5.64
C SER A 37 -9.95 -9.11 7.11
N ILE A 38 -9.48 -10.17 7.78
CA ILE A 38 -8.97 -10.08 9.15
C ILE A 38 -7.53 -9.58 9.14
N ALA A 39 -6.69 -10.13 8.25
CA ALA A 39 -5.29 -9.76 8.12
C ALA A 39 -5.11 -8.28 7.78
N ALA A 40 -5.95 -7.81 6.86
CA ALA A 40 -6.15 -6.41 6.51
C ALA A 40 -6.19 -5.48 7.74
N ARG A 41 -6.93 -5.87 8.78
CA ARG A 41 -7.17 -5.02 9.97
C ARG A 41 -6.12 -5.14 11.07
N ARG A 42 -5.30 -6.20 11.08
CA ARG A 42 -4.48 -6.58 12.25
C ARG A 42 -2.98 -6.65 11.97
N ASP A 43 -2.55 -6.39 10.73
CA ASP A 43 -1.17 -6.61 10.24
C ASP A 43 -0.60 -7.98 10.67
N TYR A 44 -1.49 -8.97 10.71
CA TYR A 44 -1.20 -10.34 11.16
C TYR A 44 -2.15 -11.30 10.48
N SER A 45 -1.62 -12.42 9.97
CA SER A 45 -2.46 -13.54 9.52
C SER A 45 -1.94 -14.88 10.05
N ASP A 46 -2.87 -15.79 10.38
CA ASP A 46 -2.54 -17.18 10.70
C ASP A 46 -1.92 -17.83 9.45
N PRO A 47 -0.73 -18.47 9.52
CA PRO A 47 -0.12 -19.18 8.39
C PRO A 47 -1.06 -20.15 7.66
N LYS A 48 -2.03 -20.75 8.37
CA LYS A 48 -3.03 -21.65 7.78
C LYS A 48 -4.03 -20.94 6.87
N SER A 49 -4.20 -19.63 7.03
CA SER A 49 -5.13 -18.80 6.22
C SER A 49 -4.81 -18.86 4.73
N VAL A 50 -3.52 -18.98 4.39
CA VAL A 50 -3.05 -19.07 3.00
C VAL A 50 -3.49 -20.39 2.35
N ALA A 51 -3.62 -21.47 3.13
CA ALA A 51 -3.94 -22.79 2.60
C ALA A 51 -5.32 -22.83 1.92
N SER A 52 -6.32 -22.11 2.47
CA SER A 52 -7.64 -22.00 1.86
C SER A 52 -7.60 -21.29 0.51
N CYS A 53 -6.79 -20.23 0.39
CA CYS A 53 -6.60 -19.54 -0.88
C CYS A 53 -5.90 -20.41 -1.92
N THR A 54 -4.84 -21.13 -1.52
CA THR A 54 -4.11 -22.05 -2.41
C THR A 54 -5.02 -23.18 -2.90
N HIS A 55 -5.77 -23.81 -1.99
CA HIS A 55 -6.74 -24.83 -2.36
C HIS A 55 -7.76 -24.28 -3.37
N ALA A 56 -8.28 -23.08 -3.14
CA ALA A 56 -9.24 -22.45 -4.04
C ALA A 56 -8.65 -22.21 -5.44
N LEU A 57 -7.43 -21.69 -5.53
CA LEU A 57 -6.78 -21.40 -6.82
C LEU A 57 -6.51 -22.67 -7.64
N GLU A 58 -6.18 -23.77 -6.97
CA GLU A 58 -5.77 -25.03 -7.60
C GLU A 58 -6.94 -25.97 -7.92
N HIS A 59 -7.95 -26.05 -7.05
CA HIS A 59 -8.96 -27.11 -7.11
C HIS A 59 -10.38 -26.58 -7.39
N SER A 60 -10.63 -25.30 -7.15
CA SER A 60 -11.96 -24.72 -7.31
C SER A 60 -12.20 -24.22 -8.73
N ARG A 61 -13.46 -24.34 -9.18
CA ARG A 61 -13.92 -23.71 -10.43
C ARG A 61 -14.27 -22.25 -10.16
N LEU A 62 -13.25 -21.40 -10.18
CA LEU A 62 -13.39 -19.94 -10.01
C LEU A 62 -13.71 -19.27 -11.34
N THR A 63 -14.58 -18.25 -11.30
CA THR A 63 -14.67 -17.28 -12.40
C THR A 63 -13.39 -16.46 -12.49
N ASP A 64 -13.10 -15.79 -13.60
CA ASP A 64 -11.90 -14.95 -13.72
C ASP A 64 -11.88 -13.86 -12.63
N ARG A 65 -13.04 -13.26 -12.37
CA ARG A 65 -13.22 -12.28 -11.28
C ARG A 65 -12.85 -12.88 -9.92
N ASP A 66 -13.38 -14.06 -9.59
CA ASP A 66 -13.09 -14.70 -8.29
C ASP A 66 -11.64 -15.19 -8.19
N ARG A 67 -11.04 -15.60 -9.32
CA ARG A 67 -9.63 -15.99 -9.38
C ARG A 67 -8.72 -14.80 -9.11
N ILE A 68 -8.97 -13.65 -9.75
CA ILE A 68 -8.27 -12.39 -9.47
C ILE A 68 -8.40 -12.04 -8.00
N ALA A 69 -9.63 -12.03 -7.46
CA ALA A 69 -9.88 -11.74 -6.05
C ALA A 69 -9.14 -12.70 -5.11
N THR A 70 -9.06 -14.00 -5.46
CA THR A 70 -8.36 -15.00 -4.64
C THR A 70 -6.85 -14.80 -4.65
N PHE A 71 -6.26 -14.44 -5.80
CA PHE A 71 -4.84 -14.04 -5.86
C PHE A 71 -4.59 -12.81 -4.98
N VAL A 72 -5.40 -11.77 -5.11
CA VAL A 72 -5.30 -10.54 -4.30
C VAL A 72 -5.39 -10.85 -2.81
N ASN A 73 -6.41 -11.61 -2.39
CA ASN A 73 -6.59 -12.00 -0.99
C ASN A 73 -5.41 -12.81 -0.45
N ARG A 74 -4.85 -13.73 -1.24
CA ARG A 74 -3.66 -14.49 -0.84
C ARG A 74 -2.41 -13.61 -0.76
N GLY A 75 -2.26 -12.66 -1.69
CA GLY A 75 -1.21 -11.66 -1.65
C GLY A 75 -1.26 -10.80 -0.37
N ILE A 76 -2.45 -10.35 0.04
CA ILE A 76 -2.66 -9.62 1.30
C ILE A 76 -2.26 -10.48 2.52
N LEU A 77 -2.62 -11.77 2.52
CA LEU A 77 -2.22 -12.68 3.61
C LEU A 77 -0.71 -12.86 3.68
N TYR A 78 -0.03 -13.01 2.54
CA TYR A 78 1.42 -13.07 2.47
C TYR A 78 2.08 -11.76 2.92
N LEU A 79 1.51 -10.61 2.55
CA LEU A 79 2.00 -9.31 2.98
C LEU A 79 1.95 -9.17 4.52
N ALA A 80 0.83 -9.57 5.13
CA ALA A 80 0.67 -9.60 6.59
C ALA A 80 1.64 -10.59 7.28
N GLN A 81 2.12 -11.61 6.56
CA GLN A 81 3.16 -12.54 7.02
C GLN A 81 4.58 -12.08 6.68
N ARG A 82 4.74 -10.89 6.08
CA ARG A 82 6.01 -10.34 5.58
C ARG A 82 6.68 -11.20 4.49
N GLU A 83 5.91 -12.04 3.80
CA GLU A 83 6.38 -12.87 2.68
C GLU A 83 6.28 -12.10 1.35
N LEU A 84 7.09 -11.05 1.21
CA LEU A 84 6.97 -10.05 0.15
C LEU A 84 7.09 -10.62 -1.27
N ASP A 85 7.94 -11.63 -1.49
CA ASP A 85 8.13 -12.24 -2.81
C ASP A 85 6.89 -13.01 -3.27
N ARG A 86 6.24 -13.73 -2.36
CA ARG A 86 5.01 -14.46 -2.65
C ARG A 86 3.83 -13.51 -2.84
N ALA A 87 3.74 -12.48 -2.02
CA ALA A 87 2.74 -11.43 -2.18
C ALA A 87 2.85 -10.73 -3.55
N ALA A 88 4.08 -10.37 -3.96
CA ALA A 88 4.32 -9.74 -5.26
C ALA A 88 3.90 -10.66 -6.42
N ALA A 89 4.25 -11.94 -6.36
CA ALA A 89 3.87 -12.91 -7.39
C ALA A 89 2.35 -13.05 -7.54
N ASP A 90 1.61 -13.03 -6.43
CA ASP A 90 0.14 -13.08 -6.47
C ASP A 90 -0.46 -11.79 -7.04
N PHE A 91 0.08 -10.61 -6.69
CA PHE A 91 -0.37 -9.35 -7.28
C PHE A 91 -0.03 -9.26 -8.77
N ASP A 92 1.14 -9.74 -9.19
CA ASP A 92 1.50 -9.81 -10.62
C ASP A 92 0.57 -10.75 -11.40
N ALA A 93 0.18 -11.89 -10.80
CA ALA A 93 -0.81 -12.79 -11.40
C ALA A 93 -2.18 -12.11 -11.54
N ALA A 94 -2.63 -11.38 -10.51
CA ALA A 94 -3.88 -10.62 -10.55
C ALA A 94 -3.84 -9.50 -11.62
N ILE A 95 -2.75 -8.73 -11.71
CA ILE A 95 -2.55 -7.69 -12.73
C ILE A 95 -2.53 -8.29 -14.14
N GLY A 96 -1.88 -9.46 -14.31
CA GLY A 96 -1.84 -10.15 -15.60
C GLY A 96 -3.23 -10.58 -16.10
N MET A 97 -4.15 -10.86 -15.18
CA MET A 97 -5.54 -11.18 -15.49
C MET A 97 -6.42 -9.94 -15.66
N ASN A 98 -6.20 -8.89 -14.87
CA ASN A 98 -6.91 -7.61 -14.98
C ASN A 98 -5.94 -6.42 -14.80
N PRO A 99 -5.42 -5.86 -15.91
CA PRO A 99 -4.49 -4.74 -15.86
C PRO A 99 -5.16 -3.39 -15.54
N ALA A 100 -6.48 -3.37 -15.35
CA ALA A 100 -7.26 -2.18 -15.03
C ALA A 100 -7.65 -2.08 -13.54
N SER A 101 -7.13 -2.97 -12.68
CA SER A 101 -7.37 -2.86 -11.23
C SER A 101 -6.30 -1.98 -10.57
N GLY A 102 -6.64 -0.72 -10.34
CA GLY A 102 -5.72 0.23 -9.72
C GLY A 102 -5.32 -0.17 -8.30
N GLU A 103 -6.19 -0.81 -7.54
CA GLU A 103 -5.92 -1.17 -6.15
C GLU A 103 -4.79 -2.20 -6.03
N VAL A 104 -4.71 -3.14 -6.98
CA VAL A 104 -3.63 -4.14 -7.01
C VAL A 104 -2.27 -3.48 -7.29
N PHE A 105 -2.25 -2.39 -8.07
CA PHE A 105 -1.03 -1.58 -8.22
C PHE A 105 -0.66 -0.87 -6.92
N VAL A 106 -1.61 -0.39 -6.11
CA VAL A 106 -1.29 0.15 -4.78
C VAL A 106 -0.66 -0.92 -3.90
N ASP A 107 -1.23 -2.12 -3.88
CA ASP A 107 -0.72 -3.23 -3.07
C ASP A 107 0.69 -3.67 -3.51
N ARG A 108 0.97 -3.75 -4.82
CA ARG A 108 2.33 -4.02 -5.34
C ARG A 108 3.30 -2.86 -5.07
N GLY A 109 2.83 -1.62 -5.18
CA GLY A 109 3.58 -0.42 -4.82
C GLY A 109 3.99 -0.42 -3.35
N ASN A 110 3.11 -0.88 -2.45
CA ASN A 110 3.42 -1.05 -1.03
C ASN A 110 4.56 -2.05 -0.82
N ILE A 111 4.57 -3.17 -1.56
CA ILE A 111 5.68 -4.13 -1.51
C ILE A 111 6.99 -3.49 -1.99
N ALA A 112 6.96 -2.76 -3.11
CA ALA A 112 8.13 -2.07 -3.64
C ALA A 112 8.66 -1.04 -2.62
N TYR A 113 7.77 -0.31 -1.95
CA TYR A 113 8.10 0.62 -0.88
C TYR A 113 8.78 -0.09 0.30
N MET A 114 8.23 -1.21 0.77
CA MET A 114 8.82 -2.02 1.85
C MET A 114 10.20 -2.57 1.48
N ARG A 115 10.44 -2.86 0.20
CA ARG A 115 11.76 -3.21 -0.35
C ARG A 115 12.68 -2.01 -0.56
N ARG A 116 12.26 -0.79 -0.20
CA ARG A 116 12.98 0.48 -0.45
C ARG A 116 13.24 0.74 -1.94
N SER A 117 12.47 0.11 -2.82
CA SER A 117 12.49 0.33 -4.27
C SER A 117 11.52 1.46 -4.61
N TYR A 118 11.84 2.67 -4.17
CA TYR A 118 10.89 3.80 -4.17
C TYR A 118 10.49 4.24 -5.58
N ASP A 119 11.38 4.18 -6.57
CA ASP A 119 11.02 4.49 -7.97
C ASP A 119 9.97 3.52 -8.51
N ALA A 120 10.11 2.22 -8.20
CA ALA A 120 9.12 1.21 -8.59
C ALA A 120 7.78 1.43 -7.86
N ALA A 121 7.83 1.78 -6.56
CA ALA A 121 6.63 2.13 -5.81
C ALA A 121 5.91 3.35 -6.42
N ILE A 122 6.65 4.41 -6.79
CA ILE A 122 6.11 5.60 -7.46
C ILE A 122 5.45 5.25 -8.79
N SER A 123 6.07 4.39 -9.59
CA SER A 123 5.51 3.91 -10.86
C SER A 123 4.16 3.21 -10.63
N ASP A 124 4.10 2.32 -9.65
CA ASP A 124 2.89 1.56 -9.33
C ASP A 124 1.78 2.46 -8.77
N TYR A 125 2.09 3.35 -7.82
CA TYR A 125 1.09 4.29 -7.31
C TYR A 125 0.59 5.26 -8.39
N THR A 126 1.47 5.68 -9.31
CA THR A 126 1.07 6.52 -10.44
C THR A 126 0.10 5.77 -11.35
N ARG A 127 0.40 4.51 -11.65
CA ARG A 127 -0.50 3.68 -12.45
C ARG A 127 -1.86 3.49 -11.77
N ALA A 128 -1.86 3.29 -10.45
CA ALA A 128 -3.09 3.18 -9.68
C ALA A 128 -3.95 4.45 -9.78
N VAL A 129 -3.34 5.63 -9.62
CA VAL A 129 -4.02 6.92 -9.76
C VAL A 129 -4.56 7.16 -11.18
N GLU A 130 -3.82 6.77 -12.22
CA GLU A 130 -4.27 6.88 -13.61
C GLU A 130 -5.49 6.00 -13.94
N LEU A 131 -5.58 4.83 -13.30
CA LEU A 131 -6.68 3.90 -13.46
C LEU A 131 -7.93 4.33 -12.69
N GLY A 132 -7.76 5.22 -11.70
CA GLY A 132 -8.81 5.66 -10.79
C GLY A 132 -9.08 4.63 -9.69
N LEU A 133 -9.25 5.11 -8.46
CA LEU A 133 -9.59 4.33 -7.27
C LEU A 133 -10.75 5.02 -6.55
N GLU A 134 -11.49 4.25 -5.76
CA GLU A 134 -12.43 4.85 -4.82
C GLU A 134 -11.70 5.62 -3.71
N MET A 135 -10.52 5.12 -3.31
CA MET A 135 -9.67 5.69 -2.24
C MET A 135 -8.38 6.30 -2.79
N ASP A 136 -8.49 7.15 -3.81
CA ASP A 136 -7.36 7.82 -4.49
C ASP A 136 -6.39 8.51 -3.53
N HIS A 137 -6.91 9.14 -2.47
CA HIS A 137 -6.13 9.89 -1.49
C HIS A 137 -5.00 9.04 -0.87
N ILE A 138 -5.23 7.74 -0.70
CA ILE A 138 -4.25 6.80 -0.16
C ILE A 138 -3.07 6.60 -1.12
N ALA A 139 -3.33 6.45 -2.41
CA ALA A 139 -2.28 6.29 -3.41
C ALA A 139 -1.41 7.55 -3.51
N TYR A 140 -2.01 8.75 -3.44
CA TYR A 140 -1.26 10.01 -3.35
C TYR A 140 -0.39 10.06 -2.09
N PHE A 141 -0.92 9.72 -0.93
CA PHE A 141 -0.15 9.69 0.32
C PHE A 141 1.04 8.73 0.25
N ASN A 142 0.85 7.50 -0.25
CA ASN A 142 1.92 6.52 -0.36
C ASN A 142 2.99 6.94 -1.39
N ARG A 143 2.58 7.57 -2.50
CA ARG A 143 3.50 8.12 -3.48
C ARG A 143 4.29 9.32 -2.92
N ALA A 144 3.66 10.16 -2.12
CA ALA A 144 4.33 11.25 -1.41
C ALA A 144 5.42 10.73 -0.46
N MET A 145 5.13 9.68 0.31
CA MET A 145 6.13 9.04 1.18
C MET A 145 7.32 8.48 0.38
N ALA A 146 7.05 7.85 -0.77
CA ALA A 146 8.11 7.36 -1.64
C ALA A 146 8.97 8.52 -2.20
N TYR A 147 8.34 9.64 -2.59
CA TYR A 147 9.05 10.85 -3.00
C TYR A 147 9.90 11.45 -1.88
N GLU A 148 9.43 11.47 -0.63
CA GLU A 148 10.22 11.93 0.52
C GLU A 148 11.51 11.10 0.69
N HIS A 149 11.42 9.78 0.57
CA HIS A 149 12.60 8.91 0.66
C HIS A 149 13.61 9.15 -0.46
N LEU A 150 13.15 9.56 -1.64
CA LEU A 150 14.01 9.98 -2.75
C LEU A 150 14.44 11.46 -2.65
N ARG A 151 14.06 12.17 -1.57
CA ARG A 151 14.29 13.61 -1.37
C ARG A 151 13.67 14.49 -2.46
N ASN A 152 12.68 13.98 -3.19
CA ASN A 152 11.84 14.76 -4.09
C ASN A 152 10.74 15.45 -3.27
N PHE A 153 11.14 16.46 -2.49
CA PHE A 153 10.21 17.13 -1.57
C PHE A 153 9.12 17.92 -2.30
N ASP A 154 9.36 18.39 -3.52
CA ASP A 154 8.33 19.07 -4.31
C ASP A 154 7.24 18.10 -4.75
N GLY A 155 7.61 16.92 -5.25
CA GLY A 155 6.67 15.83 -5.54
C GLY A 155 5.90 15.38 -4.30
N ALA A 156 6.59 15.19 -3.18
CA ALA A 156 5.95 14.82 -1.91
C ALA A 156 4.92 15.86 -1.43
N LYS A 157 5.28 17.15 -1.43
CA LYS A 157 4.36 18.24 -1.06
C LYS A 157 3.14 18.29 -1.98
N ALA A 158 3.32 18.11 -3.29
CA ALA A 158 2.22 18.11 -4.24
C ALA A 158 1.23 16.97 -3.96
N ASP A 159 1.74 15.76 -3.75
CA ASP A 159 0.89 14.60 -3.49
C ASP A 159 0.23 14.65 -2.09
N TYR A 160 0.91 15.15 -1.05
CA TYR A 160 0.26 15.36 0.25
C TYR A 160 -0.86 16.38 0.19
N ARG A 161 -0.69 17.48 -0.56
CA ARG A 161 -1.80 18.43 -0.79
C ARG A 161 -2.95 17.75 -1.50
N ARG A 162 -2.66 16.95 -2.53
CA ARG A 162 -3.71 16.24 -3.27
C ARG A 162 -4.46 15.24 -2.38
N ALA A 163 -3.75 14.52 -1.51
CA ALA A 163 -4.38 13.64 -0.53
C ALA A 163 -5.31 14.42 0.43
N LEU A 164 -4.92 15.61 0.87
CA LEU A 164 -5.73 16.48 1.73
C LEU A 164 -6.89 17.19 1.01
N GLU A 165 -6.78 17.47 -0.28
CA GLU A 165 -7.90 17.96 -1.08
C GLU A 165 -9.01 16.91 -1.16
N LEU A 166 -8.64 15.64 -1.26
CA LEU A 166 -9.54 14.51 -1.33
C LEU A 166 -10.08 14.10 0.04
N GLU A 167 -9.24 14.12 1.09
CA GLU A 167 -9.62 13.82 2.47
C GLU A 167 -9.08 14.88 3.45
N PRO A 168 -9.79 16.02 3.63
CA PRO A 168 -9.28 17.18 4.38
C PRO A 168 -8.99 16.94 5.86
N GLN A 169 -9.66 15.95 6.45
CA GLN A 169 -9.55 15.57 7.86
C GLN A 169 -8.44 14.55 8.12
N TRP A 170 -7.73 14.09 7.09
CA TRP A 170 -6.67 13.10 7.27
C TRP A 170 -5.45 13.71 7.95
N PHE A 171 -5.19 13.28 9.19
CA PHE A 171 -4.13 13.84 10.03
C PHE A 171 -2.72 13.63 9.48
N MET A 172 -2.40 12.42 8.97
CA MET A 172 -1.02 12.06 8.60
C MET A 172 -0.43 12.89 7.45
N PRO A 173 -1.09 13.03 6.27
CA PRO A 173 -0.58 13.88 5.20
C PRO A 173 -0.36 15.33 5.62
N ARG A 174 -1.21 15.86 6.52
CA ARG A 174 -1.10 17.23 7.04
C ARG A 174 0.19 17.43 7.82
N VAL A 175 0.46 16.55 8.78
CA VAL A 175 1.68 16.62 9.60
C VAL A 175 2.93 16.52 8.72
N ARG A 176 2.94 15.59 7.75
CA ARG A 176 4.06 15.42 6.82
C ARG A 176 4.28 16.67 5.96
N LEU A 177 3.20 17.22 5.39
CA LEU A 177 3.24 18.45 4.58
C LEU A 177 3.79 19.64 5.38
N ASP A 178 3.28 19.86 6.60
CA ASP A 178 3.71 20.97 7.46
C ASP A 178 5.19 20.86 7.81
N SER A 179 5.68 19.64 8.10
CA SER A 179 7.09 19.36 8.35
C SER A 179 7.98 19.76 7.16
N LEU A 180 7.61 19.36 5.94
CA LEU A 180 8.36 19.70 4.72
C LEU A 180 8.38 21.20 4.44
N MET A 181 7.27 21.90 4.73
CA MET A 181 7.18 23.35 4.55
C MET A 181 8.06 24.10 5.55
N GLN A 182 8.08 23.68 6.82
CA GLN A 182 8.94 24.28 7.85
C GLN A 182 10.43 24.05 7.58
N ALA A 183 10.80 22.83 7.16
CA ALA A 183 12.18 22.51 6.78
C ALA A 183 12.69 23.40 5.64
N SER A 184 11.82 23.74 4.67
CA SER A 184 12.16 24.65 3.58
C SER A 184 12.35 26.11 4.02
N ALA A 185 11.62 26.54 5.06
CA ALA A 185 11.74 27.89 5.61
C ALA A 185 12.98 28.07 6.51
N ALA A 186 13.51 26.97 7.07
CA ALA A 186 14.69 26.98 7.94
C ALA A 186 16.03 26.97 7.18
N GLN A 187 16.03 26.77 5.86
CA GLN A 187 17.24 26.92 5.04
C GLN A 187 17.42 28.41 4.70
N PRO A 188 18.42 29.12 5.28
CA PRO A 188 18.71 30.48 4.85
C PRO A 188 19.07 30.43 3.35
N ALA A 189 18.62 31.44 2.60
CA ALA A 189 18.93 31.58 1.18
C ALA A 189 20.45 31.54 0.96
N ALA A 190 20.99 30.36 0.67
CA ALA A 190 22.37 30.18 0.26
C ALA A 190 22.48 30.67 -1.19
N GLY A 191 22.57 31.98 -1.34
CA GLY A 191 22.54 32.61 -2.66
C GLY A 191 22.37 34.12 -2.62
N ALA A 192 23.07 34.80 -1.71
CA ALA A 192 23.23 36.25 -1.78
C ALA A 192 24.58 36.66 -1.16
N GLU A 193 25.68 36.06 -1.62
CA GLU A 193 27.01 36.65 -1.41
C GLU A 193 27.79 36.72 -2.73
N ARG A 194 27.80 37.96 -3.25
CA ARG A 194 28.77 38.64 -4.13
C ARG A 194 28.81 38.30 -5.62
#